data_AF-A0A0G2EIC7-F1
#
_entry.id   AF-A0A0G2EIC7-F1
#
_cell.length_a   1.000
_cell.length_b   1.000
_cell.length_c   1.000
_cell.angle_alpha   90.00
_cell.angle_beta   90.00
_cell.angle_gamma   90.00
#
_symmetry.space_group_name_H-M   'P 1'
#
loop_
_entity.id
_entity.type
_entity.pdbx_description
1 polymer ?
#
loop_
_entity_poly.entity_id
_entity_poly.type
_entity_poly.pdbx_seq_one_letter_code
_entity_poly.pdbx_strand_id
1 'polypeptide(L)'
;MVAAFATGHTITYTGRIKPTLVLGYTLIFAGLISLSFMSGGLPTYVYAWFVALPMIGQGFSFPTVSIAQLAVTSIEDMAVATSTLMLFRNLGVIMGVSFSSLVAQNSLLYYLMRLVDGPDKMKVISDVRKAVETVKELPPIYQQQVIQAYSLAMRVTFMQGIVTAGLALSLVIFIRLPRLTEKFEQPPPAE
;
A
#
# COMPACT_ATOMS: atom_id res chain seq x y z
N MET A 1 -10.46 3.33 10.11
CA MET A 1 -11.81 3.93 10.27
C MET A 1 -11.73 5.43 10.57
N VAL A 2 -11.02 5.87 11.61
CA VAL A 2 -10.90 7.31 11.97
C VAL A 2 -10.43 8.19 10.81
N ALA A 3 -9.35 7.81 10.11
CA ALA A 3 -8.86 8.57 8.94
C ALA A 3 -9.91 8.69 7.83
N ALA A 4 -10.72 7.65 7.59
CA ALA A 4 -11.75 7.68 6.56
C ALA A 4 -12.91 8.61 6.93
N PHE A 5 -13.33 8.61 8.19
CA PHE A 5 -14.31 9.58 8.70
C PHE A 5 -13.79 11.02 8.60
N ALA A 6 -12.55 11.27 9.03
CA ALA A 6 -11.92 12.58 8.94
C ALA A 6 -11.83 13.07 7.48
N THR A 7 -11.58 12.15 6.55
CA THR A 7 -11.55 12.43 5.11
C THR A 7 -12.90 12.87 4.59
N GLY A 8 -13.97 12.11 4.91
CA GLY A 8 -15.33 12.47 4.55
C GLY A 8 -15.69 13.86 5.06
N HIS A 9 -15.40 14.14 6.33
CA HIS A 9 -15.64 15.45 6.93
C HIS A 9 -14.84 16.58 6.25
N THR A 10 -13.56 16.33 5.97
CA THR A 10 -12.68 17.31 5.30
C THR A 10 -13.17 17.62 3.89
N ILE A 11 -13.59 16.61 3.11
CA ILE A 11 -14.09 16.80 1.75
C ILE A 11 -15.45 17.51 1.76
N THR A 12 -16.35 17.16 2.68
CA THR A 12 -17.63 17.84 2.83
C THR A 12 -17.45 19.32 3.19
N TYR A 13 -16.48 19.65 4.06
CA TYR A 13 -16.22 21.03 4.46
C TYR A 13 -15.47 21.84 3.39
N THR A 14 -14.49 21.23 2.70
CA THR A 14 -13.63 21.95 1.75
C THR A 14 -14.14 21.93 0.31
N GLY A 15 -15.00 20.98 -0.06
CA GLY A 15 -15.45 20.75 -1.44
C GLY A 15 -14.34 20.30 -2.41
N ARG A 16 -13.10 20.09 -1.92
CA ARG A 16 -11.91 19.83 -2.74
C ARG A 16 -11.47 18.37 -2.61
N ILE A 17 -11.67 17.60 -3.68
CA ILE A 17 -11.31 16.17 -3.73
C ILE A 17 -9.81 15.97 -3.98
N LYS A 18 -9.25 16.70 -4.96
CA LYS A 18 -7.85 16.52 -5.42
C LYS A 18 -6.77 16.64 -4.33
N PRO A 19 -6.74 17.68 -3.47
CA PRO A 19 -5.67 17.83 -2.49
C PRO A 19 -5.69 16.71 -1.44
N THR A 20 -6.88 16.27 -1.03
CA THR A 20 -7.05 15.16 -0.07
C THR A 20 -6.55 13.83 -0.64
N LEU A 21 -6.80 13.60 -1.93
CA LEU A 21 -6.28 12.42 -2.63
C LEU A 21 -4.75 12.44 -2.74
N VAL A 22 -4.19 13.58 -3.15
CA VAL A 22 -2.72 13.75 -3.26
C VAL A 22 -2.06 13.57 -1.89
N LEU A 23 -2.64 14.13 -0.82
CA LEU A 23 -2.15 13.96 0.54
C LEU A 23 -2.14 12.48 0.96
N GLY A 24 -3.22 11.75 0.67
CA GLY A 24 -3.33 10.32 0.97
C GLY A 24 -2.23 9.49 0.30
N TYR A 25 -2.01 9.68 -1.01
CA TYR A 25 -0.95 8.96 -1.73
C TYR A 25 0.46 9.41 -1.33
N THR A 26 0.63 10.68 -0.96
CA THR A 26 1.92 11.20 -0.44
C THR A 26 2.26 10.54 0.90
N LEU A 27 1.27 10.38 1.80
CA LEU A 27 1.45 9.68 3.07
C LEU A 27 1.78 8.20 2.89
N ILE A 28 1.15 7.52 1.91
CA ILE A 28 1.49 6.13 1.56
C ILE A 28 2.94 6.06 1.07
N PHE A 29 3.32 6.93 0.14
CA PHE A 29 4.68 6.95 -0.42
C PHE A 29 5.74 7.23 0.65
N ALA A 30 5.54 8.25 1.49
CA ALA A 30 6.42 8.58 2.60
C ALA A 30 6.51 7.47 3.66
N GLY A 31 5.38 6.79 3.91
CA GLY A 31 5.33 5.64 4.82
C GLY A 31 6.17 4.46 4.34
N LEU A 32 6.08 4.14 3.04
CA LEU A 32 6.88 3.06 2.43
C LEU A 32 8.38 3.38 2.37
N ILE A 33 8.74 4.65 2.16
CA ILE A 33 10.12 5.13 2.28
C ILE A 33 10.63 4.90 3.71
N SER A 34 9.87 5.34 4.71
CA SER A 34 10.22 5.15 6.13
C SER A 34 10.43 3.67 6.49
N LEU A 35 9.55 2.79 6.01
CA LEU A 35 9.65 1.34 6.20
C LEU A 35 10.90 0.74 5.52
N SER A 36 11.39 1.32 4.43
CA SER A 36 12.59 0.84 3.73
C SER A 36 13.88 1.19 4.47
N PHE A 37 13.89 2.30 5.22
CA PHE A 37 15.00 2.72 6.06
C PHE A 37 14.97 2.12 7.48
N MET A 38 14.00 1.26 7.75
CA MET A 38 13.83 0.64 9.06
C MET A 38 15.05 -0.25 9.39
N SER A 39 15.84 0.19 10.37
CA SER A 39 16.99 -0.54 10.93
C SER A 39 16.70 -1.02 12.34
N GLY A 40 17.30 -2.14 12.75
CA GLY A 40 17.19 -2.64 14.12
C GLY A 40 17.70 -1.64 15.15
N GLY A 41 17.06 -1.59 16.32
CA GLY A 41 17.43 -0.70 17.42
C GLY A 41 16.52 0.53 17.63
N LEU A 42 15.52 0.75 16.76
CA LEU A 42 14.53 1.80 16.98
C LEU A 42 13.55 1.42 18.12
N PRO A 43 13.00 2.41 18.85
CA PRO A 43 11.96 2.18 19.84
C PRO A 43 10.66 1.61 19.24
N THR A 44 9.92 0.79 19.98
CA THR A 44 8.66 0.16 19.54
C THR A 44 7.64 1.14 18.96
N TYR A 45 7.55 2.35 19.54
CA TYR A 45 6.62 3.38 19.06
C TYR A 45 6.97 3.89 17.66
N VAL A 46 8.25 3.91 17.28
CA VAL A 46 8.68 4.37 15.94
C VAL A 46 8.24 3.38 14.87
N TYR A 47 8.35 2.08 15.14
CA TYR A 47 7.82 1.05 14.24
C TYR A 47 6.31 1.15 14.08
N ALA A 48 5.59 1.40 15.17
CA ALA A 48 4.14 1.61 15.12
C ALA A 48 3.77 2.80 14.22
N TRP A 49 4.51 3.91 14.30
CA TRP A 49 4.31 5.08 13.44
C TRP A 49 4.62 4.81 11.97
N PHE A 50 5.70 4.08 11.66
CA PHE A 50 6.05 3.72 10.28
C PHE A 50 4.99 2.85 9.61
N VAL A 51 4.36 1.94 10.36
CA VAL A 51 3.24 1.12 9.86
C VAL A 51 1.93 1.92 9.81
N ALA A 52 1.71 2.83 10.75
CA ALA A 52 0.50 3.65 10.80
C ALA A 52 0.42 4.65 9.64
N LEU A 53 1.54 5.24 9.22
CA LEU A 53 1.57 6.26 8.18
C LEU A 53 0.93 5.83 6.84
N PRO A 54 1.32 4.68 6.24
CA PRO A 54 0.68 4.21 5.01
C PRO A 54 -0.79 3.79 5.22
N MET A 55 -1.14 3.27 6.41
CA MET A 55 -2.53 2.93 6.76
C MET A 55 -3.41 4.19 6.83
N ILE A 56 -2.89 5.27 7.40
CA ILE A 56 -3.57 6.57 7.44
C ILE A 56 -3.75 7.11 6.02
N GLY A 57 -2.70 7.07 5.19
CA GLY A 57 -2.78 7.52 3.79
C GLY A 57 -3.78 6.71 2.96
N GLN A 58 -3.90 5.40 3.20
CA GLN A 58 -4.95 4.56 2.60
C GLN A 58 -6.34 5.01 3.07
N GLY A 59 -6.48 5.34 4.36
CA GLY A 59 -7.70 5.89 4.95
C GLY A 59 -8.15 7.22 4.35
N PHE A 60 -7.21 8.04 3.85
CA PHE A 60 -7.53 9.24 3.06
C PHE A 60 -7.87 8.93 1.60
N SER A 61 -7.09 8.05 0.97
CA SER A 61 -7.23 7.81 -0.47
C SER A 61 -8.52 7.06 -0.82
N PHE A 62 -8.86 6.03 -0.04
CA PHE A 62 -9.98 5.14 -0.34
C PHE A 62 -11.35 5.83 -0.39
N PRO A 63 -11.80 6.56 0.65
CA PRO A 63 -13.09 7.26 0.60
C PRO A 63 -13.09 8.42 -0.40
N THR A 64 -11.93 9.07 -0.63
CA THR A 64 -11.83 10.16 -1.60
C THR A 64 -12.13 9.69 -3.02
N VAL A 65 -11.61 8.52 -3.42
CA VAL A 65 -11.91 7.92 -4.73
C VAL A 65 -13.39 7.55 -4.84
N SER A 66 -13.97 6.99 -3.78
CA SER A 66 -15.41 6.68 -3.76
C SER A 66 -16.25 7.95 -3.92
N ILE A 67 -15.97 9.02 -3.17
CA ILE A 67 -16.68 10.30 -3.30
C ILE A 67 -16.51 10.89 -4.72
N ALA A 68 -15.30 10.79 -5.30
CA ALA A 68 -15.07 11.23 -6.66
C ALA A 68 -15.92 10.49 -7.69
N GLN A 69 -16.04 9.16 -7.55
CA GLN A 69 -16.89 8.34 -8.41
C GLN A 69 -18.36 8.77 -8.29
N LEU A 70 -18.86 8.94 -7.06
CA LEU A 70 -20.22 9.39 -6.80
C LEU A 70 -20.48 10.78 -7.41
N ALA A 71 -19.48 11.66 -7.42
CA ALA A 71 -19.61 13.01 -7.97
C ALA A 71 -19.74 13.04 -9.49
N VAL A 72 -19.16 12.09 -10.22
CA VAL A 72 -19.11 12.08 -11.69
C VAL A 72 -20.14 11.19 -12.36
N THR A 73 -20.81 10.30 -11.62
CA THR A 73 -21.82 9.40 -12.16
C THR A 73 -23.24 9.93 -11.93
N SER A 74 -24.15 9.65 -12.86
CA SER A 74 -25.60 9.83 -12.68
C SER A 74 -26.17 8.78 -11.73
N ILE A 75 -27.40 8.99 -11.25
CA ILE A 75 -28.07 8.03 -10.36
C ILE A 75 -28.39 6.74 -11.13
N GLU A 76 -28.79 6.84 -12.41
CA GLU A 76 -29.12 5.66 -13.22
C GLU A 76 -27.91 4.74 -13.46
N ASP A 77 -26.72 5.31 -13.71
CA ASP A 77 -25.51 4.54 -14.04
C ASP A 77 -24.67 4.18 -12.81
N MET A 78 -25.09 4.61 -11.61
CA MET A 78 -24.33 4.50 -10.37
C MET A 78 -23.94 3.05 -10.03
N ALA A 79 -24.86 2.12 -10.22
CA ALA A 79 -24.65 0.69 -9.96
C ALA A 79 -23.59 0.10 -10.91
N VAL A 80 -23.65 0.47 -12.19
CA VAL A 80 -22.70 0.00 -13.22
C VAL A 80 -21.33 0.59 -12.96
N ALA A 81 -21.22 1.91 -12.76
CA ALA A 81 -19.95 2.59 -12.50
C ALA A 81 -19.27 2.07 -11.23
N THR A 82 -20.03 1.83 -10.16
CA THR A 82 -19.50 1.25 -8.92
C THR A 82 -18.96 -0.15 -9.16
N SER A 83 -19.71 -0.99 -9.87
CA SER A 83 -19.30 -2.36 -10.18
C SER A 83 -18.03 -2.39 -11.04
N THR A 84 -17.96 -1.53 -12.05
CA THR A 84 -16.76 -1.35 -12.89
C THR A 84 -15.55 -0.89 -12.07
N LEU A 85 -15.73 0.10 -11.19
CA LEU A 85 -14.63 0.56 -10.33
C LEU A 85 -14.15 -0.55 -9.38
N MET A 86 -15.08 -1.30 -8.78
CA MET A 86 -14.75 -2.44 -7.92
C MET A 86 -14.00 -3.54 -8.70
N LEU A 87 -14.41 -3.82 -9.94
CA LEU A 87 -13.71 -4.78 -10.80
C LEU A 87 -12.26 -4.35 -11.05
N PHE A 88 -12.03 -3.11 -11.50
CA PHE A 88 -10.67 -2.59 -11.71
C PHE A 88 -9.85 -2.58 -10.42
N ARG A 89 -10.48 -2.24 -9.29
CA ARG A 89 -9.84 -2.27 -7.97
C ARG A 89 -9.42 -3.69 -7.60
N ASN A 90 -10.30 -4.66 -7.74
CA ASN A 90 -10.01 -6.06 -7.41
C ASN A 90 -8.90 -6.61 -8.30
N LEU A 91 -8.92 -6.30 -9.61
CA LEU A 91 -7.83 -6.63 -10.52
C LEU A 91 -6.50 -6.01 -10.06
N GLY A 92 -6.51 -4.73 -9.70
CA GLY A 92 -5.33 -4.03 -9.19
C GLY A 92 -4.78 -4.66 -7.91
N VAL A 93 -5.64 -5.04 -6.97
CA VAL A 93 -5.26 -5.72 -5.73
C VAL A 93 -4.66 -7.09 -6.02
N ILE A 94 -5.30 -7.90 -6.87
CA ILE A 94 -4.80 -9.23 -7.23
C ILE A 94 -3.43 -9.12 -7.91
N MET A 95 -3.30 -8.25 -8.94
CA MET A 95 -2.04 -8.03 -9.62
C MET A 95 -0.95 -7.52 -8.66
N GLY A 96 -1.29 -6.57 -7.80
CA GLY A 96 -0.36 -6.01 -6.82
C GLY A 96 0.13 -7.06 -5.82
N VAL A 97 -0.78 -7.84 -5.23
CA VAL A 97 -0.43 -8.90 -4.27
C VAL A 97 0.39 -10.01 -4.95
N SER A 98 0.00 -10.44 -6.14
CA SER A 98 0.75 -11.45 -6.91
C SER A 98 2.15 -10.98 -7.27
N PHE A 99 2.30 -9.74 -7.74
CA PHE A 99 3.60 -9.17 -8.08
C PHE A 99 4.49 -9.00 -6.84
N SER A 100 3.96 -8.44 -5.75
CA SER A 100 4.67 -8.32 -4.48
C SER A 100 5.09 -9.67 -3.92
N SER A 101 4.22 -10.69 -4.02
CA SER A 101 4.53 -12.07 -3.61
C SER A 101 5.66 -12.66 -4.46
N LEU A 102 5.62 -12.46 -5.77
CA LEU A 102 6.67 -12.91 -6.68
C LEU A 102 8.02 -12.26 -6.32
N VAL A 103 8.04 -10.95 -6.09
CA VAL A 103 9.26 -10.22 -5.71
C VAL A 103 9.78 -10.69 -4.34
N ALA A 104 8.91 -10.82 -3.34
CA ALA A 104 9.30 -11.28 -2.01
C ALA A 104 9.87 -12.70 -2.04
N GLN A 105 9.22 -13.64 -2.75
CA GLN A 105 9.68 -15.03 -2.83
C GLN A 105 10.98 -15.17 -3.61
N ASN A 106 11.14 -14.46 -4.73
CA ASN A 106 12.37 -14.52 -5.54
C ASN A 106 13.54 -13.84 -4.83
N SER A 107 13.32 -12.67 -4.22
CA SER A 107 14.37 -11.98 -3.46
C SER A 107 14.81 -12.79 -2.24
N LEU A 108 13.88 -13.38 -1.49
CA LEU A 108 14.21 -14.25 -0.37
C LEU A 108 15.05 -15.46 -0.82
N LEU A 109 14.64 -16.13 -1.90
CA LEU A 109 15.40 -17.26 -2.47
C LEU A 109 16.82 -16.83 -2.87
N TYR A 110 16.95 -15.70 -3.56
CA TYR A 110 18.23 -15.16 -4.00
C TYR A 110 19.17 -14.88 -2.82
N TYR A 111 18.70 -14.20 -1.78
CA TYR A 111 19.53 -13.88 -0.61
C TYR A 111 19.83 -15.10 0.24
N LEU A 112 18.89 -16.04 0.38
CA LEU A 112 19.12 -17.31 1.06
C LEU A 112 20.19 -18.13 0.34
N MET A 113 20.13 -18.23 -0.99
CA MET A 113 21.16 -18.92 -1.78
C MET A 113 22.54 -18.25 -1.66
N ARG A 114 22.59 -16.94 -1.45
CA ARG A 114 23.84 -16.18 -1.36
C ARG A 114 24.47 -16.18 0.03
N LEU A 115 23.65 -16.13 1.09
CA LEU A 115 24.12 -15.92 2.47
C LEU A 115 24.15 -17.18 3.32
N VAL A 116 23.30 -18.17 3.01
CA VAL A 116 23.30 -19.45 3.73
C VAL A 116 24.45 -20.30 3.21
N ASP A 117 25.32 -20.70 4.12
CA ASP A 117 26.47 -21.55 3.82
C ASP A 117 26.55 -22.72 4.81
N GLY A 118 26.79 -23.92 4.28
CA GLY A 118 26.82 -25.16 5.06
C GLY A 118 26.20 -26.37 4.36
N PRO A 119 26.45 -27.59 4.89
CA PRO A 119 26.03 -28.85 4.26
C PRO A 119 24.50 -29.01 4.15
N ASP A 120 23.75 -28.42 5.08
CA ASP A 120 22.28 -28.51 5.13
C ASP A 120 21.57 -27.35 4.43
N LYS A 121 22.31 -26.51 3.68
CA LYS A 121 21.80 -25.30 3.03
C LYS A 121 20.47 -25.50 2.33
N MET A 122 20.34 -26.52 1.47
CA MET A 122 19.12 -26.75 0.70
C MET A 122 17.90 -27.07 1.58
N LYS A 123 18.12 -27.79 2.68
CA LYS A 123 17.07 -28.12 3.65
C LYS A 123 16.64 -26.87 4.43
N VAL A 124 17.62 -26.09 4.93
CA VAL A 124 17.37 -24.80 5.60
C VAL A 124 16.58 -23.85 4.70
N ILE A 125 16.96 -23.73 3.42
CA ILE A 125 16.26 -22.86 2.45
C ILE A 125 14.81 -23.34 2.25
N SER A 126 14.59 -24.65 2.09
CA SER A 126 13.24 -25.21 1.94
C SER A 126 12.37 -24.92 3.17
N ASP A 127 12.89 -25.19 4.36
CA ASP A 127 12.13 -25.12 5.61
C ASP A 127 11.76 -23.67 5.95
N VAL A 128 12.74 -22.76 5.81
CA VAL A 128 12.55 -21.33 6.04
C VAL A 128 11.57 -20.71 5.04
N ARG A 129 11.55 -21.16 3.79
CA ARG A 129 10.60 -20.66 2.78
C ARG A 129 9.17 -21.14 3.02
N LYS A 130 8.98 -22.29 3.70
CA LYS A 130 7.67 -22.79 4.08
C LYS A 130 7.15 -22.10 5.34
N ALA A 131 8.01 -21.91 6.33
CA ALA A 131 7.64 -21.28 7.59
C ALA A 131 8.77 -20.39 8.12
N VAL A 132 8.45 -19.11 8.30
CA VAL A 132 9.35 -18.13 8.95
C VAL A 132 9.61 -18.52 10.41
N GLU A 133 8.69 -19.24 11.05
CA GLU A 133 8.80 -19.67 12.44
C GLU A 133 9.94 -20.68 12.66
N THR A 134 10.25 -21.50 11.65
CA THR A 134 11.36 -22.47 11.69
C THR A 134 12.72 -21.79 11.85
N VAL A 135 12.82 -20.48 11.59
CA VAL A 135 14.04 -19.69 11.86
C VAL A 135 14.42 -19.71 13.35
N LYS A 136 13.46 -19.89 14.26
CA LYS A 136 13.72 -19.99 15.71
C LYS A 136 14.32 -21.34 16.13
N GLU A 137 14.10 -22.37 15.32
CA GLU A 137 14.52 -23.75 15.60
C GLU A 137 15.86 -24.10 14.96
N LEU A 138 16.39 -23.21 14.11
CA LEU A 138 17.66 -23.40 13.43
C LEU A 138 18.86 -23.21 14.37
N PRO A 139 19.98 -23.90 14.10
CA PRO A 139 21.25 -23.63 14.75
C PRO A 139 21.63 -22.13 14.66
N PRO A 140 22.27 -21.55 15.69
CA PRO A 140 22.59 -20.11 15.74
C PRO A 140 23.36 -19.58 14.52
N ILE A 141 24.19 -20.44 13.91
CA ILE A 141 24.99 -20.14 12.70
C ILE A 141 24.07 -19.82 11.51
N TYR A 142 23.06 -20.67 11.26
CA TYR A 142 22.11 -20.46 10.17
C TYR A 142 21.11 -19.35 10.50
N GLN A 143 20.76 -19.18 11.77
CA GLN A 143 19.79 -18.19 12.21
C GLN A 143 20.19 -16.76 11.82
N GLN A 144 21.45 -16.37 12.07
CA GLN A 144 21.93 -15.03 11.69
C GLN A 144 21.93 -14.82 10.17
N GLN A 145 22.39 -15.81 9.40
CA GLN A 145 22.42 -15.76 7.93
C GLN A 145 21.01 -15.61 7.35
N VAL A 146 20.06 -16.36 7.88
CA VAL A 146 18.66 -16.34 7.44
C VAL A 146 17.98 -15.03 7.82
N ILE A 147 18.18 -14.50 9.03
CA ILE A 147 17.63 -13.19 9.44
C ILE A 147 18.16 -12.07 8.53
N GLN A 148 19.45 -12.10 8.19
CA GLN A 148 20.03 -11.14 7.24
C GLN A 148 19.42 -11.28 5.84
N ALA A 149 19.23 -12.51 5.34
CA ALA A 149 18.57 -12.76 4.07
C ALA A 149 17.13 -12.22 4.04
N TYR A 150 16.36 -12.43 5.12
CA TYR A 150 15.02 -11.85 5.27
C TYR A 150 15.04 -10.33 5.27
N SER A 151 15.94 -9.71 6.03
CA SER A 151 16.04 -8.25 6.10
C SER A 151 16.30 -7.65 4.71
N LEU A 152 17.22 -8.24 3.94
CA LEU A 152 17.51 -7.79 2.58
C LEU A 152 16.35 -8.05 1.60
N ALA A 153 15.70 -9.21 1.70
CA ALA A 153 14.52 -9.50 0.89
C ALA A 153 13.37 -8.53 1.16
N MET A 154 13.10 -8.22 2.43
CA MET A 154 12.08 -7.23 2.81
C MET A 154 12.38 -5.84 2.27
N ARG A 155 13.66 -5.41 2.30
CA ARG A 155 14.07 -4.13 1.70
C ARG A 155 13.77 -4.07 0.20
N VAL A 156 14.03 -5.16 -0.54
CA VAL A 156 13.69 -5.23 -1.98
C VAL A 156 12.18 -5.13 -2.19
N THR A 157 11.38 -5.82 -1.39
CA THR A 157 9.91 -5.75 -1.45
C THR A 157 9.40 -4.34 -1.14
N PHE A 158 9.94 -3.66 -0.13
CA PHE A 158 9.54 -2.28 0.16
C PHE A 158 9.95 -1.32 -0.95
N MET A 159 11.12 -1.49 -1.56
CA MET A 159 11.54 -0.70 -2.73
C MET A 159 10.56 -0.86 -3.91
N GLN A 160 10.09 -2.08 -4.18
CA GLN A 160 9.04 -2.30 -5.17
C GLN A 160 7.74 -1.59 -4.80
N GLY A 161 7.37 -1.61 -3.52
CA GLY A 161 6.24 -0.85 -2.98
C GLY A 161 6.38 0.66 -3.22
N ILE A 162 7.55 1.24 -2.95
CA ILE A 162 7.86 2.66 -3.19
C ILE A 162 7.67 3.02 -4.66
N VAL A 163 8.22 2.22 -5.59
CA VAL A 163 8.08 2.46 -7.03
C VAL A 163 6.60 2.46 -7.42
N THR A 164 5.83 1.48 -6.94
CA THR A 164 4.40 1.36 -7.24
C THR A 164 3.61 2.54 -6.66
N ALA A 165 3.90 2.95 -5.43
CA ALA A 165 3.26 4.11 -4.80
C ALA A 165 3.63 5.44 -5.48
N GLY A 166 4.88 5.57 -5.95
CA GLY A 166 5.35 6.74 -6.69
C GLY A 166 4.66 6.88 -8.05
N LEU A 167 4.48 5.75 -8.76
CA LEU A 167 3.69 5.72 -9.99
C LEU A 167 2.23 6.11 -9.73
N ALA A 168 1.61 5.57 -8.69
CA ALA A 168 0.24 5.92 -8.32
C ALA A 168 0.09 7.40 -7.94
N LEU A 169 1.02 7.94 -7.14
CA LEU A 169 1.06 9.36 -6.78
C LEU A 169 1.21 10.24 -8.04
N SER A 170 2.07 9.85 -8.97
CA SER A 170 2.26 10.57 -10.24
C SER A 170 0.96 10.63 -11.04
N LEU A 171 0.28 9.49 -11.22
CA LEU A 171 -1.01 9.42 -11.90
C LEU A 171 -2.07 10.32 -11.23
N VAL A 172 -2.14 10.29 -9.90
CA VAL A 172 -3.08 11.11 -9.11
C VAL A 172 -2.82 12.61 -9.30
N ILE A 173 -1.57 13.03 -9.42
CA ILE A 173 -1.21 14.43 -9.69
C ILE A 173 -1.72 14.87 -11.07
N PHE A 174 -1.62 14.00 -12.08
CA PHE A 174 -2.06 14.29 -13.45
C PHE A 174 -3.59 14.23 -13.64
N ILE A 175 -4.29 13.42 -12.84
CA ILE A 175 -5.75 13.32 -12.92
C ILE A 175 -6.41 14.69 -12.61
N ARG A 176 -7.42 15.04 -13.42
CA ARG A 176 -8.32 16.17 -13.17
C ARG A 176 -9.58 15.65 -12.48
N LEU A 177 -9.81 16.11 -11.26
CA LEU A 177 -11.02 15.78 -10.50
C LEU A 177 -11.96 16.99 -10.48
N PRO A 178 -13.27 16.79 -10.68
CA PRO A 178 -14.25 17.87 -10.55
C PRO A 178 -14.31 18.39 -9.12
N ARG A 179 -14.70 19.65 -8.96
CA ARG A 179 -14.95 20.27 -7.65
C ARG A 179 -16.40 19.98 -7.27
N LEU A 180 -16.63 19.55 -6.04
CA LEU A 180 -17.99 19.24 -5.56
C LEU A 180 -18.88 20.48 -5.47
N THR A 181 -18.28 21.66 -5.30
CA THR A 181 -19.00 22.94 -5.18
C THR A 181 -19.84 23.29 -6.41
N GLU A 182 -19.46 22.85 -7.62
CA GLU A 182 -20.19 23.19 -8.85
C GLU A 182 -21.55 22.47 -9.01
N LYS A 183 -21.81 21.38 -8.27
CA LYS A 183 -23.08 20.63 -8.39
C LYS A 183 -24.21 21.15 -7.48
N PHE A 184 -23.90 21.97 -6.47
CA PHE A 184 -24.92 22.55 -5.59
C PHE A 184 -25.55 23.84 -6.13
N GLU A 185 -25.11 24.28 -7.31
CA GLU A 185 -25.56 25.53 -7.96
C GLU A 185 -26.45 25.26 -9.19
N GLN A 186 -26.91 24.02 -9.40
CA GLN A 186 -27.96 23.77 -10.39
C GLN A 186 -29.28 24.33 -9.85
N PRO A 187 -29.92 25.30 -10.55
CA PRO A 187 -31.22 25.79 -10.15
C PRO A 187 -32.24 24.63 -10.22
N PRO A 188 -33.30 24.67 -9.39
CA PRO A 188 -34.30 23.62 -9.40
C PRO A 188 -34.86 23.41 -10.82
N PRO A 189 -35.21 22.17 -11.20
CA PRO A 189 -35.85 21.92 -12.48
C PRO A 189 -37.07 22.83 -12.60
N ALA A 190 -37.10 23.64 -13.67
CA ALA A 190 -38.28 24.41 -14.02
C ALA A 190 -39.44 23.44 -14.23
N GLU A 191 -40.56 23.72 -13.55
CA GLU A 191 -41.84 23.00 -13.62
C GLU A 191 -42.30 22.71 -15.05
#